data_AF-A0A9Q1F1K2-F1
#
_entry.id   AF-A0A9Q1F1K2-F1
#
_cell.length_a   1.000
_cell.length_b   1.000
_cell.length_c   1.000
_cell.angle_alpha   90.00
_cell.angle_beta   90.00
_cell.angle_gamma   90.00
#
_symmetry.space_group_name_H-M   'P 1'
#
loop_
_entity.id
_entity.type
_entity.pdbx_description
1 polymer ?
#
loop_
_entity_poly.entity_id
_entity_poly.type
_entity_poly.pdbx_seq_one_letter_code
_entity_poly.pdbx_strand_id
1 'polypeptide(L)'
;MGGGDDCIALEAGGGDDCIALEAGGGDDCLALEAGGGDDCIALEVGGGDDCIALEAGGGDDCIALEAGGGDDCIALEAGGGDDCIALEAGGGDDCIALEAGGGDCIALEAGGGDDCIALEAGGGDDCIALEAGGGDDCIALEAGGGDDCIALEAGGGDDCIALEAGGGDDCIALEAGGGDDCIALEAGGGDDCIALEAGGGDCIALEARGGDGCIALEAGGGDCIAQEAGGDDCIALEAGEDGCIALEAGGDGCIALEAGGDGCIALEAGGDGCIALEAGGEGCIAQEAGRRGRRQRRLGDRSVVTASASS
;
A
#
# COMPACT_ATOMS: atom_id res chain seq x y z
N MET A 1 32.38 1.73 -12.69
CA MET A 1 33.60 1.06 -13.20
C MET A 1 33.49 0.81 -14.71
N GLY A 2 34.08 -0.23 -15.32
CA GLY A 2 33.93 -0.51 -16.77
C GLY A 2 32.73 -1.42 -17.04
N GLY A 3 32.20 -1.50 -18.26
CA GLY A 3 30.98 -2.28 -18.58
C GLY A 3 31.18 -3.80 -18.66
N GLY A 4 31.56 -4.44 -17.56
CA GLY A 4 31.40 -5.89 -17.38
C GLY A 4 31.27 -6.26 -15.91
N ASP A 5 30.80 -7.49 -15.68
CA ASP A 5 30.42 -8.08 -14.40
C ASP A 5 31.47 -7.87 -13.29
N ASP A 6 31.07 -7.19 -12.22
CA ASP A 6 31.84 -6.87 -11.03
C ASP A 6 31.25 -7.58 -9.80
N CYS A 7 32.09 -8.13 -8.93
CA CYS A 7 31.66 -8.66 -7.63
C CYS A 7 32.42 -7.95 -6.51
N ILE A 8 31.70 -7.19 -5.69
CA ILE A 8 32.26 -6.38 -4.61
C ILE A 8 31.70 -6.87 -3.28
N ALA A 9 32.60 -7.09 -2.32
CA ALA A 9 32.23 -7.35 -0.94
C ALA A 9 32.99 -6.36 -0.04
N LEU A 10 32.28 -5.64 0.81
CA LEU A 10 32.84 -4.67 1.74
C LEU A 10 32.24 -4.88 3.14
N GLU A 11 33.11 -4.91 4.14
CA GLU A 11 32.74 -4.93 5.56
C GLU A 11 33.31 -3.65 6.18
N ALA A 12 32.44 -2.76 6.62
CA ALA A 12 32.80 -1.57 7.38
C ALA A 12 32.87 -1.89 8.88
N GLY A 13 33.36 -0.93 9.66
CA GLY A 13 33.65 -1.14 11.07
C GLY A 13 32.38 -1.02 11.92
N GLY A 14 32.55 -0.63 13.18
CA GLY A 14 31.46 0.02 13.89
C GLY A 14 31.80 1.49 14.09
N GLY A 15 30.78 2.30 14.38
CA GLY A 15 30.80 3.75 14.37
C GLY A 15 30.39 4.29 13.00
N ASP A 16 30.17 5.60 12.94
CA ASP A 16 29.68 6.32 11.77
C ASP A 16 30.61 6.13 10.55
N ASP A 17 30.11 5.40 9.54
CA ASP A 17 30.79 5.09 8.30
C ASP A 17 30.19 5.90 7.13
N CYS A 18 31.03 6.21 6.13
CA CYS A 18 30.59 6.87 4.90
C CYS A 18 31.10 6.06 3.71
N ILE A 19 30.18 5.39 3.03
CA ILE A 19 30.48 4.38 2.01
C ILE A 19 29.90 4.88 0.69
N ALA A 20 30.73 4.87 -0.35
CA ALA A 20 30.32 5.16 -1.71
C ALA A 20 30.91 4.11 -2.64
N LEU A 21 30.06 3.37 -3.35
CA LEU A 21 30.47 2.36 -4.33
C LEU A 21 29.76 2.63 -5.65
N GLU A 22 30.51 2.47 -6.74
CA GLU A 22 30.02 2.57 -8.11
C GLU A 22 30.43 1.31 -8.85
N ALA A 23 29.46 0.50 -9.26
CA ALA A 23 29.67 -0.65 -10.11
C ALA A 23 29.63 -0.27 -11.59
N GLY A 24 29.76 -1.25 -12.48
CA GLY A 24 29.96 -1.06 -13.90
C GLY A 24 28.64 -0.94 -14.63
N GLY A 25 28.54 -1.60 -15.76
CA GLY A 25 27.30 -2.26 -16.15
C GLY A 25 27.69 -3.68 -16.55
N GLY A 26 26.73 -4.57 -16.80
CA GLY A 26 26.93 -6.00 -16.71
C GLY A 26 26.33 -6.52 -15.41
N ASP A 27 26.31 -7.84 -15.23
CA ASP A 27 25.62 -8.48 -14.12
C ASP A 27 26.52 -8.42 -12.87
N ASP A 28 26.24 -7.45 -11.99
CA ASP A 28 27.06 -7.10 -10.84
C ASP A 28 26.54 -7.78 -9.56
N CYS A 29 27.43 -8.03 -8.60
CA CYS A 29 27.07 -8.57 -7.29
C CYS A 29 27.71 -7.74 -6.18
N LEU A 30 26.91 -7.03 -5.40
CA LEU A 30 27.37 -6.20 -4.29
C LEU A 30 26.91 -6.80 -2.96
N ALA A 31 27.85 -6.95 -2.03
CA ALA A 31 27.57 -7.28 -0.63
C ALA A 31 28.23 -6.24 0.27
N LEU A 32 27.44 -5.52 1.06
CA LEU A 32 27.89 -4.50 1.98
C LEU A 32 27.37 -4.78 3.38
N GLU A 33 28.28 -4.83 4.35
CA GLU A 33 27.95 -4.85 5.77
C GLU A 33 28.53 -3.59 6.41
N ALA A 34 27.67 -2.68 6.88
CA ALA A 34 28.04 -1.57 7.75
C ALA A 34 27.65 -1.93 9.20
N GLY A 35 28.53 -1.65 10.16
CA GLY A 35 28.24 -1.96 11.57
C GLY A 35 27.23 -0.97 12.16
N GLY A 36 27.12 -0.91 13.49
CA GLY A 36 26.29 0.13 14.10
C GLY A 36 26.98 1.48 14.12
N GLY A 37 26.23 2.58 14.05
CA GLY A 37 26.71 3.95 13.86
C GLY A 37 25.67 4.71 13.03
N ASP A 38 25.83 6.03 12.89
CA ASP A 38 25.01 6.79 11.95
C ASP A 38 25.73 6.76 10.58
N ASP A 39 25.34 5.84 9.71
CA ASP A 39 26.03 5.53 8.46
C ASP A 39 25.45 6.30 7.28
N CYS A 40 26.30 6.63 6.31
CA CYS A 40 25.91 7.25 5.05
C CYS A 40 26.38 6.37 3.89
N ILE A 41 25.46 5.67 3.25
CA ILE A 41 25.75 4.71 2.20
C ILE A 41 25.17 5.20 0.87
N ALA A 42 26.01 5.27 -0.16
CA ALA A 42 25.61 5.55 -1.52
C ALA A 42 26.10 4.43 -2.45
N LEU A 43 25.18 3.72 -3.08
CA LEU A 43 25.47 2.67 -4.06
C LEU A 43 24.88 3.05 -5.42
N GLU A 44 25.72 3.05 -6.45
CA GLU A 44 25.30 3.18 -7.84
C GLU A 44 25.74 1.92 -8.59
N VAL A 45 24.78 1.13 -9.06
CA VAL A 45 25.01 -0.04 -9.91
C VAL A 45 24.46 0.30 -11.30
N GLY A 46 25.20 -0.06 -12.36
CA GLY A 46 24.76 0.25 -13.71
C GLY A 46 23.66 -0.69 -14.16
N GLY A 47 23.45 -0.85 -15.47
CA GLY A 47 22.49 -1.84 -15.95
C GLY A 47 23.11 -3.23 -16.11
N GLY A 48 22.29 -4.26 -16.00
CA GLY A 48 22.65 -5.67 -15.89
C GLY A 48 21.66 -6.36 -14.96
N ASP A 49 21.71 -7.69 -14.86
CA ASP A 49 20.90 -8.39 -13.84
C ASP A 49 21.71 -8.42 -12.53
N ASP A 50 21.47 -7.46 -11.64
CA ASP A 50 22.32 -7.19 -10.49
C ASP A 50 21.81 -7.85 -9.21
N CYS A 51 22.73 -8.21 -8.31
CA CYS A 51 22.40 -8.77 -7.00
C CYS A 51 23.03 -7.93 -5.90
N ILE A 52 22.21 -7.21 -5.15
CA ILE A 52 22.66 -6.28 -4.11
C ILE A 52 22.16 -6.78 -2.74
N ALA A 53 23.09 -6.95 -1.80
CA ALA A 53 22.80 -7.23 -0.41
C ALA A 53 23.46 -6.14 0.45
N LEU A 54 22.68 -5.40 1.21
CA LEU A 54 23.13 -4.33 2.10
C LEU A 54 22.58 -4.57 3.49
N GLU A 55 23.47 -4.65 4.48
CA GLU A 55 23.14 -4.65 5.90
C GLU A 55 23.75 -3.38 6.51
N ALA A 56 22.92 -2.45 6.96
CA ALA A 56 23.30 -1.34 7.81
C ALA A 56 22.91 -1.66 9.26
N GLY A 57 23.80 -1.36 10.20
CA GLY A 57 23.60 -1.70 11.60
C GLY A 57 22.53 -0.84 12.26
N GLY A 58 22.67 -0.62 13.57
CA GLY A 58 21.78 0.33 14.26
C GLY A 58 22.40 1.72 14.35
N GLY A 59 21.57 2.75 14.39
CA GLY A 59 21.91 4.17 14.32
C GLY A 59 20.97 4.86 13.32
N ASP A 60 21.11 6.17 13.13
CA ASP A 60 20.28 6.90 12.16
C ASP A 60 20.99 6.92 10.80
N ASP A 61 20.65 5.97 9.93
CA ASP A 61 21.33 5.72 8.67
C ASP A 61 20.72 6.51 7.50
N CYS A 62 21.56 6.88 6.54
CA CYS A 62 21.17 7.51 5.28
C CYS A 62 21.63 6.62 4.12
N ILE A 63 20.71 5.93 3.48
CA ILE A 63 21.00 4.98 2.41
C ILE A 63 20.40 5.49 1.09
N ALA A 64 21.25 5.63 0.08
CA ALA A 64 20.85 5.90 -1.29
C ALA A 64 21.36 4.75 -2.18
N LEU A 65 20.46 4.05 -2.86
CA LEU A 65 20.77 2.93 -3.74
C LEU A 65 20.10 3.16 -5.09
N GLU A 66 20.90 3.24 -6.15
CA GLU A 66 20.44 3.28 -7.53
C GLU A 66 20.93 2.00 -8.24
N ALA A 67 20.01 1.12 -8.62
CA ALA A 67 20.28 0.01 -9.52
C ALA A 67 19.80 0.39 -10.94
N GLY A 68 20.56 0.01 -11.96
CA GLY A 68 20.25 0.36 -13.34
C GLY A 68 19.09 -0.46 -13.87
N GLY A 69 19.04 -0.67 -15.19
CA GLY A 69 18.02 -1.56 -15.77
C GLY A 69 18.56 -2.97 -15.96
N GLY A 70 17.67 -3.95 -15.85
CA GLY A 70 17.91 -5.39 -15.85
C GLY A 70 17.06 -6.02 -14.74
N ASP A 71 17.07 -7.34 -14.61
CA ASP A 71 16.26 -8.02 -13.60
C ASP A 71 17.05 -8.08 -12.28
N ASP A 72 16.83 -7.10 -11.39
CA ASP A 72 17.65 -6.87 -10.19
C ASP A 72 17.08 -7.59 -8.96
N CYS A 73 17.99 -8.05 -8.09
CA CYS A 73 17.66 -8.66 -6.80
C CYS A 73 18.28 -7.83 -5.67
N ILE A 74 17.47 -7.06 -4.95
CA ILE A 74 17.92 -6.16 -3.89
C ILE A 74 17.40 -6.66 -2.54
N ALA A 75 18.31 -6.89 -1.61
CA ALA A 75 18.01 -7.16 -0.21
C ALA A 75 18.68 -6.08 0.65
N LEU A 76 17.88 -5.31 1.39
CA LEU A 76 18.34 -4.22 2.23
C LEU A 76 17.80 -4.42 3.64
N GLU A 77 18.69 -4.48 4.62
CA GLU A 77 18.37 -4.46 6.05
C GLU A 77 18.97 -3.19 6.66
N ALA A 78 18.13 -2.27 7.15
CA ALA A 78 18.51 -1.11 7.94
C ALA A 78 18.09 -1.34 9.39
N GLY A 79 19.05 -1.36 10.29
CA GLY A 79 18.89 -2.04 11.57
C GLY A 79 17.90 -1.37 12.51
N GLY A 80 18.23 -0.23 13.08
CA GLY A 80 17.41 0.35 14.15
C GLY A 80 17.76 1.80 14.35
N GLY A 81 16.83 2.72 14.13
CA GLY A 81 17.14 4.15 14.03
C GLY A 81 15.93 4.95 13.60
N ASP A 82 16.15 6.22 13.27
CA ASP A 82 15.27 6.94 12.36
C ASP A 82 15.98 7.03 11.00
N ASP A 83 15.82 6.01 10.16
CA ASP A 83 16.58 5.84 8.92
C ASP A 83 15.97 6.61 7.74
N CYS A 84 16.81 7.03 6.81
CA CYS A 84 16.41 7.68 5.55
C CYS A 84 16.87 6.83 4.38
N ILE A 85 15.95 6.13 3.72
CA ILE A 85 16.24 5.19 2.63
C ILE A 85 15.64 5.73 1.33
N ALA A 86 16.48 5.88 0.31
CA ALA A 86 16.07 6.15 -1.06
C ALA A 86 16.59 5.00 -1.95
N LEU A 87 15.68 4.26 -2.56
CA LEU A 87 15.98 3.11 -3.41
C LEU A 87 15.32 3.32 -4.77
N GLU A 88 16.12 3.33 -5.83
CA GLU A 88 15.66 3.34 -7.21
C GLU A 88 16.15 2.06 -7.88
N ALA A 89 15.24 1.19 -8.29
CA ALA A 89 15.51 0.09 -9.22
C ALA A 89 15.03 0.51 -10.61
N GLY A 90 15.82 0.24 -11.65
CA GLY A 90 15.50 0.66 -13.00
C GLY A 90 14.38 -0.18 -13.61
N GLY A 91 14.46 -0.47 -14.91
CA GLY A 91 13.45 -1.31 -15.55
C GLY A 91 13.95 -2.73 -15.71
N GLY A 92 13.08 -3.70 -15.51
CA GLY A 92 13.31 -5.14 -15.49
C GLY A 92 12.34 -5.78 -14.51
N ASP A 93 12.34 -7.11 -14.40
CA ASP A 93 11.50 -7.80 -13.42
C ASP A 93 12.27 -7.87 -12.08
N ASP A 94 12.09 -6.87 -11.22
CA ASP A 94 12.91 -6.66 -10.02
C ASP A 94 12.35 -7.39 -8.79
N CYS A 95 13.24 -7.84 -7.92
CA CYS A 95 12.92 -8.45 -6.63
C CYS A 95 13.54 -7.63 -5.51
N ILE A 96 12.72 -6.88 -4.78
CA ILE A 96 13.16 -5.99 -3.70
C ILE A 96 12.63 -6.50 -2.36
N ALA A 97 13.54 -6.75 -1.42
CA ALA A 97 13.25 -7.02 -0.02
C ALA A 97 13.91 -5.95 0.85
N LEU A 98 13.11 -5.19 1.59
CA LEU A 98 13.57 -4.11 2.45
C LEU A 98 13.02 -4.32 3.87
N GLU A 99 13.92 -4.44 4.84
CA GLU A 99 13.59 -4.43 6.26
C GLU A 99 14.22 -3.18 6.88
N ALA A 100 13.41 -2.29 7.46
CA ALA A 100 13.88 -1.10 8.15
C ALA A 100 13.31 -1.06 9.56
N GLY A 101 14.15 -0.77 10.55
CA GLY A 101 13.73 -0.75 11.94
C GLY A 101 13.65 0.66 12.50
N GLY A 102 12.46 1.09 12.92
CA GLY A 102 12.32 2.29 13.74
C GLY A 102 11.28 3.23 13.18
N GLY A 103 11.59 4.53 13.15
CA GLY A 103 10.73 5.59 12.60
C GLY A 103 11.35 6.19 11.34
N ASP A 104 11.08 5.55 10.21
CA ASP A 104 11.90 5.64 9.00
C ASP A 104 11.22 6.47 7.92
N CYS A 105 12.04 7.08 7.07
CA CYS A 105 11.62 7.75 5.84
C CYS A 105 12.09 6.92 4.65
N ILE A 106 11.17 6.22 4.00
CA ILE A 106 11.47 5.30 2.89
C ILE A 106 10.86 5.86 1.60
N ALA A 107 11.70 6.06 0.59
CA ALA A 107 11.29 6.32 -0.78
C ALA A 107 11.81 5.19 -1.67
N LEU A 108 10.90 4.44 -2.29
CA LEU A 108 11.21 3.31 -3.15
C LEU A 108 10.56 3.53 -4.52
N GLU A 109 11.36 3.53 -5.57
CA GLU A 109 10.90 3.53 -6.96
C GLU A 109 11.39 2.22 -7.62
N ALA A 110 10.47 1.37 -8.03
CA ALA A 110 10.73 0.27 -8.95
C ALA A 110 10.23 0.69 -10.34
N GLY A 111 11.06 0.51 -11.37
CA GLY A 111 10.73 0.98 -12.72
C GLY A 111 9.68 0.11 -13.39
N GLY A 112 9.90 -0.25 -14.66
CA GLY A 112 8.91 -1.03 -15.39
C GLY A 112 9.35 -2.48 -15.54
N GLY A 113 8.44 -3.40 -15.31
CA GLY A 113 8.60 -4.86 -15.37
C GLY A 113 7.63 -5.49 -14.38
N ASP A 114 7.63 -6.81 -14.26
CA ASP A 114 6.79 -7.52 -13.30
C ASP A 114 7.55 -7.62 -11.95
N ASP A 115 7.35 -6.64 -11.07
CA ASP A 115 8.17 -6.45 -9.87
C ASP A 115 7.62 -7.19 -8.64
N CYS A 116 8.51 -7.64 -7.76
CA CYS A 116 8.19 -8.27 -6.49
C CYS A 116 8.80 -7.46 -5.34
N ILE A 117 7.98 -6.71 -4.62
CA ILE A 117 8.40 -5.83 -3.54
C ILE A 117 7.87 -6.35 -2.20
N ALA A 118 8.77 -6.60 -1.25
CA ALA A 118 8.46 -6.89 0.13
C ALA A 118 9.12 -5.83 1.03
N LEU A 119 8.34 -5.05 1.75
CA LEU A 119 8.79 -3.99 2.63
C LEU A 119 8.25 -4.22 4.04
N GLU A 120 9.14 -4.37 5.02
CA GLU A 120 8.81 -4.41 6.44
C GLU A 120 9.43 -3.18 7.13
N ALA A 121 8.59 -2.22 7.50
CA ALA A 121 8.97 -1.09 8.33
C ALA A 121 8.62 -1.39 9.80
N GLY A 122 9.57 -1.07 10.68
CA GLY A 122 9.61 -1.50 12.07
C GLY A 122 8.54 -0.84 12.94
N GLY A 123 8.93 -0.14 13.99
CA GLY A 123 7.96 0.53 14.85
C GLY A 123 8.47 1.91 15.19
N GLY A 124 7.62 2.91 15.07
CA GLY A 124 7.99 4.31 14.96
C GLY A 124 6.96 4.97 14.05
N ASP A 125 7.07 6.29 13.88
CA ASP A 125 6.21 7.01 12.94
C ASP A 125 6.90 6.97 11.57
N ASP A 126 6.44 6.12 10.66
CA ASP A 126 7.06 5.88 9.37
C ASP A 126 6.48 6.78 8.27
N CYS A 127 7.31 7.16 7.31
CA CYS A 127 6.92 7.90 6.10
C CYS A 127 7.37 7.08 4.88
N ILE A 128 6.44 6.36 4.27
CA ILE A 128 6.73 5.45 3.15
C ILE A 128 6.11 6.01 1.87
N ALA A 129 6.93 6.21 0.85
CA ALA A 129 6.52 6.49 -0.52
C ALA A 129 7.04 5.36 -1.41
N LEU A 130 6.12 4.63 -2.05
CA LEU A 130 6.44 3.51 -2.93
C LEU A 130 5.79 3.74 -4.29
N GLU A 131 6.59 3.75 -5.34
CA GLU A 131 6.14 3.77 -6.73
C GLU A 131 6.62 2.48 -7.41
N ALA A 132 5.69 1.63 -7.84
CA ALA A 132 5.95 0.52 -8.75
C ALA A 132 5.45 0.93 -10.14
N GLY A 133 6.30 0.83 -11.16
CA GLY A 133 5.98 1.32 -12.49
C GLY A 133 4.95 0.46 -13.21
N GLY A 134 5.30 -0.15 -14.33
CA GLY A 134 4.30 -0.85 -15.14
C GLY A 134 4.69 -2.30 -15.36
N GLY A 135 3.76 -3.21 -15.13
CA GLY A 135 3.88 -4.66 -15.21
C GLY A 135 2.89 -5.27 -14.23
N ASP A 136 2.89 -6.60 -14.10
CA ASP A 136 2.04 -7.30 -13.14
C ASP A 136 2.79 -7.41 -11.80
N ASP A 137 2.61 -6.43 -10.91
CA ASP A 137 3.43 -6.26 -9.71
C ASP A 137 2.87 -7.00 -8.49
N CYS A 138 3.77 -7.46 -7.62
CA CYS A 138 3.45 -8.10 -6.34
C CYS A 138 4.05 -7.30 -5.19
N ILE A 139 3.22 -6.54 -4.48
CA ILE A 139 3.65 -5.64 -3.40
C ILE A 139 3.10 -6.15 -2.06
N ALA A 140 4.00 -6.41 -1.11
CA ALA A 140 3.69 -6.69 0.28
C ALA A 140 4.36 -5.64 1.16
N LEU A 141 3.57 -4.85 1.88
CA LEU A 141 4.04 -3.79 2.76
C LEU A 141 3.48 -4.01 4.16
N GLU A 142 4.36 -4.16 5.14
CA GLU A 142 4.02 -4.20 6.57
C GLU A 142 4.66 -2.98 7.24
N ALA A 143 3.86 -2.04 7.71
CA ALA A 143 4.28 -0.96 8.61
C ALA A 143 3.83 -1.33 10.02
N GLY A 144 4.76 -1.36 10.98
CA GLY A 144 4.46 -1.83 12.31
C GLY A 144 3.63 -0.84 13.12
N GLY A 145 4.17 -0.28 14.20
CA GLY A 145 3.36 0.53 15.12
C GLY A 145 3.88 1.94 15.27
N GLY A 146 3.01 2.92 15.06
CA GLY A 146 3.23 4.35 15.21
C GLY A 146 2.23 5.10 14.33
N ASP A 147 2.37 6.41 14.19
CA ASP A 147 1.50 7.20 13.32
C ASP A 147 2.11 7.25 11.91
N ASP A 148 1.71 6.32 11.03
CA ASP A 148 2.37 6.10 9.74
C ASP A 148 1.74 6.91 8.59
N CYS A 149 2.57 7.35 7.65
CA CYS A 149 2.18 8.02 6.42
C CYS A 149 2.62 7.19 5.21
N ILE A 150 1.70 6.51 4.56
CA ILE A 150 1.97 5.60 3.44
C ILE A 150 1.35 6.16 2.16
N ALA A 151 2.17 6.36 1.14
CA ALA A 151 1.75 6.65 -0.22
C ALA A 151 2.26 5.54 -1.15
N LEU A 152 1.35 4.82 -1.80
CA LEU A 152 1.67 3.72 -2.71
C LEU A 152 1.03 3.98 -4.07
N GLU A 153 1.84 4.03 -5.12
CA GLU A 153 1.39 4.07 -6.52
C GLU A 153 1.85 2.79 -7.21
N ALA A 154 0.92 1.95 -7.65
CA ALA A 154 1.18 0.84 -8.56
C ALA A 154 0.65 1.24 -9.93
N GLY A 155 1.50 1.20 -10.96
CA GLY A 155 1.14 1.72 -12.27
C GLY A 155 0.15 0.82 -13.01
N GLY A 156 0.57 0.12 -14.05
CA GLY A 156 -0.40 -0.59 -14.90
C GLY A 156 -0.01 -2.02 -15.17
N GLY A 157 -0.97 -2.93 -15.08
CA GLY A 157 -0.83 -4.38 -15.13
C GLY A 157 -1.82 -4.99 -14.14
N ASP A 158 -1.80 -6.31 -13.97
CA ASP A 158 -2.67 -7.00 -13.00
C ASP A 158 -1.92 -7.14 -11.65
N ASP A 159 -2.08 -6.16 -10.77
CA ASP A 159 -1.27 -6.03 -9.55
C ASP A 159 -1.85 -6.79 -8.35
N CYS A 160 -0.98 -7.27 -7.47
CA CYS A 160 -1.32 -7.91 -6.20
C CYS A 160 -0.71 -7.11 -5.05
N ILE A 161 -1.54 -6.34 -4.35
CA ILE A 161 -1.11 -5.45 -3.27
C ILE A 161 -1.66 -5.95 -1.93
N ALA A 162 -0.76 -6.20 -0.98
CA ALA A 162 -1.08 -6.48 0.42
C ALA A 162 -0.40 -5.44 1.31
N LEU A 163 -1.21 -4.65 2.03
CA LEU A 163 -0.72 -3.60 2.91
C LEU A 163 -1.28 -3.83 4.32
N GLU A 164 -0.40 -3.98 5.30
CA GLU A 164 -0.73 -4.00 6.73
C GLU A 164 -0.09 -2.79 7.41
N ALA A 165 -0.91 -1.84 7.88
CA ALA A 165 -0.50 -0.78 8.79
C ALA A 165 -0.94 -1.17 10.20
N GLY A 166 0.00 -1.25 11.15
CA GLY A 166 -0.28 -1.79 12.47
C GLY A 166 -1.07 -0.82 13.34
N GLY A 167 -0.45 -0.18 14.32
CA GLY A 167 -1.21 0.56 15.33
C GLY A 167 -0.73 1.97 15.54
N GLY A 168 -1.61 2.94 15.30
CA GLY A 168 -1.46 4.37 15.54
C GLY A 168 -2.46 5.12 14.67
N ASP A 169 -2.30 6.43 14.50
CA ASP A 169 -3.17 7.24 13.64
C ASP A 169 -2.58 7.30 12.22
N ASP A 170 -3.00 6.37 11.34
CA ASP A 170 -2.34 6.18 10.04
C ASP A 170 -2.99 6.98 8.91
N CYS A 171 -2.18 7.43 7.95
CA CYS A 171 -2.59 8.10 6.73
C CYS A 171 -2.14 7.30 5.51
N ILE A 172 -3.07 6.60 4.85
CA ILE A 172 -2.77 5.73 3.71
C ILE A 172 -3.41 6.30 2.44
N ALA A 173 -2.59 6.52 1.42
CA ALA A 173 -3.01 6.84 0.06
C ALA A 173 -2.50 5.75 -0.88
N LEU A 174 -3.42 5.08 -1.57
CA LEU A 174 -3.09 4.01 -2.52
C LEU A 174 -3.73 4.33 -3.87
N GLU A 175 -2.91 4.37 -4.92
CA GLU A 175 -3.35 4.45 -6.31
C GLU A 175 -2.90 3.17 -7.03
N ALA A 176 -3.87 2.37 -7.50
CA ALA A 176 -3.62 1.24 -8.38
C ALA A 176 -4.14 1.59 -9.77
N GLY A 177 -3.27 1.61 -10.78
CA GLY A 177 -3.57 2.27 -12.03
C GLY A 177 -4.56 1.51 -12.89
N GLY A 178 -4.13 0.55 -13.70
CA GLY A 178 -5.03 -0.07 -14.66
C GLY A 178 -4.78 -1.55 -14.84
N GLY A 179 -5.77 -2.38 -14.54
CA GLY A 179 -5.62 -3.84 -14.54
C GLY A 179 -6.87 -4.56 -14.05
N ASP A 180 -6.72 -5.83 -13.72
CA ASP A 180 -7.60 -6.55 -12.80
C ASP A 180 -6.85 -6.77 -11.47
N ASP A 181 -6.81 -5.75 -10.61
CA ASP A 181 -5.95 -5.73 -9.42
C ASP A 181 -6.57 -6.47 -8.23
N CYS A 182 -5.71 -7.01 -7.36
CA CYS A 182 -6.08 -7.66 -6.10
C CYS A 182 -5.48 -6.88 -4.93
N ILE A 183 -6.29 -6.09 -4.25
CA ILE A 183 -5.86 -5.21 -3.15
C ILE A 183 -6.43 -5.71 -1.83
N ALA A 184 -5.55 -5.97 -0.87
CA ALA A 184 -5.89 -6.25 0.52
C ALA A 184 -5.19 -5.22 1.42
N LEU A 185 -5.96 -4.46 2.17
CA LEU A 185 -5.44 -3.45 3.09
C LEU A 185 -6.03 -3.69 4.48
N GLU A 186 -5.17 -3.89 5.46
CA GLU A 186 -5.50 -3.90 6.87
C GLU A 186 -4.88 -2.67 7.55
N ALA A 187 -5.72 -1.78 8.09
CA ALA A 187 -5.29 -0.74 9.02
C ALA A 187 -5.73 -1.17 10.42
N GLY A 188 -4.78 -1.23 11.36
CA GLY A 188 -5.06 -1.68 12.71
C GLY A 188 -5.75 -0.60 13.52
N GLY A 189 -5.16 -0.22 14.65
CA GLY A 189 -5.90 0.53 15.67
C GLY A 189 -5.45 1.97 15.85
N GLY A 190 -6.30 2.92 15.48
CA GLY A 190 -6.20 4.34 15.78
C GLY A 190 -7.17 5.14 14.91
N ASP A 191 -6.95 6.44 14.77
CA ASP A 191 -7.79 7.33 13.95
C ASP A 191 -7.26 7.38 12.49
N ASP A 192 -7.59 6.36 11.70
CA ASP A 192 -6.98 6.17 10.36
C ASP A 192 -7.71 6.93 9.24
N CYS A 193 -6.93 7.44 8.29
CA CYS A 193 -7.38 8.08 7.07
C CYS A 193 -6.91 7.31 5.85
N ILE A 194 -7.83 6.66 5.13
CA ILE A 194 -7.54 5.83 3.97
C ILE A 194 -8.17 6.47 2.72
N ALA A 195 -7.36 6.71 1.70
CA ALA A 195 -7.79 7.06 0.35
C ALA A 195 -7.28 6.00 -0.62
N LEU A 196 -8.20 5.39 -1.36
CA LEU A 196 -7.85 4.39 -2.37
C LEU A 196 -8.49 4.75 -3.71
N GLU A 197 -7.69 4.82 -4.75
CA GLU A 197 -8.14 4.93 -6.14
C GLU A 197 -7.68 3.68 -6.89
N ALA A 198 -8.62 2.94 -7.48
CA ALA A 198 -8.33 1.77 -8.30
C ALA A 198 -9.12 1.82 -9.62
N GLY A 199 -8.47 1.47 -10.72
CA GLY A 199 -9.10 1.46 -12.03
C GLY A 199 -9.05 0.08 -12.67
N GLY A 200 -10.21 -0.55 -12.91
CA GLY A 200 -10.15 -1.88 -13.49
C GLY A 200 -11.34 -2.80 -13.28
N GLY A 201 -11.03 -4.05 -12.98
CA GLY A 201 -11.97 -5.12 -12.63
C GLY A 201 -11.61 -5.68 -11.27
N ASP A 202 -11.42 -4.79 -10.31
CA ASP A 202 -10.53 -5.04 -9.18
C ASP A 202 -11.25 -5.78 -8.04
N CYS A 203 -10.47 -6.53 -7.28
CA CYS A 203 -10.89 -7.19 -6.06
C CYS A 203 -10.27 -6.48 -4.86
N ILE A 204 -11.09 -5.72 -4.14
CA ILE A 204 -10.63 -4.85 -3.05
C ILE A 204 -11.20 -5.37 -1.73
N ALA A 205 -10.32 -5.69 -0.78
CA ALA A 205 -10.65 -6.02 0.60
C ALA A 205 -10.00 -5.00 1.54
N LEU A 206 -10.83 -4.26 2.28
CA LEU A 206 -10.38 -3.25 3.25
C LEU A 206 -10.88 -3.61 4.64
N GLU A 207 -9.97 -3.71 5.60
CA GLU A 207 -10.29 -3.85 7.02
C GLU A 207 -9.64 -2.71 7.82
N ALA A 208 -10.46 -1.86 8.44
CA ALA A 208 -9.99 -0.80 9.34
C ALA A 208 -10.54 -1.05 10.76
N ARG A 209 -9.66 -1.23 11.76
CA ARG A 209 -10.03 -1.74 13.09
C ARG A 209 -9.69 -0.80 14.25
N GLY A 210 -10.50 0.23 14.45
CA GLY A 210 -10.41 1.04 15.67
C GLY A 210 -10.67 2.52 15.38
N GLY A 211 -10.61 3.32 16.45
CA GLY A 211 -10.71 4.79 16.42
C GLY A 211 -11.89 5.39 15.66
N ASP A 212 -11.73 6.67 15.32
CA ASP A 212 -12.60 7.45 14.45
C ASP A 212 -11.85 7.65 13.12
N GLY A 213 -12.30 7.04 12.02
CA GLY A 213 -11.60 7.08 10.73
C GLY A 213 -12.35 7.75 9.59
N CYS A 214 -11.63 7.99 8.49
CA CYS A 214 -12.19 8.40 7.20
C CYS A 214 -11.71 7.46 6.10
N ILE A 215 -12.63 6.87 5.36
CA ILE A 215 -12.32 5.99 4.24
C ILE A 215 -12.96 6.57 2.98
N ALA A 216 -12.14 6.88 1.98
CA ALA A 216 -12.55 7.25 0.64
C ALA A 216 -12.04 6.20 -0.34
N LEU A 217 -12.94 5.60 -1.11
CA LEU A 217 -12.58 4.64 -2.15
C LEU A 217 -13.29 5.02 -3.45
N GLU A 218 -12.49 5.20 -4.49
CA GLU A 218 -12.95 5.36 -5.87
C GLU A 218 -12.47 4.14 -6.66
N ALA A 219 -13.43 3.31 -7.07
CA ALA A 219 -13.16 2.11 -7.87
C ALA A 219 -13.90 2.23 -9.21
N GLY A 220 -13.16 2.11 -10.30
CA GLY A 220 -13.72 2.15 -11.64
C GLY A 220 -13.88 0.76 -12.24
N GLY A 221 -15.05 0.45 -12.80
CA GLY A 221 -15.25 -0.74 -13.63
C GLY A 221 -15.99 -1.88 -12.92
N GLY A 222 -15.42 -3.09 -12.99
CA GLY A 222 -16.11 -4.38 -12.77
C GLY A 222 -16.05 -4.94 -11.34
N ASP A 223 -15.99 -4.06 -10.34
CA ASP A 223 -15.24 -4.36 -9.12
C ASP A 223 -16.01 -5.16 -8.07
N CYS A 224 -15.25 -5.91 -7.27
CA CYS A 224 -15.74 -6.60 -6.07
C CYS A 224 -15.09 -5.97 -4.83
N ILE A 225 -15.90 -5.25 -4.06
CA ILE A 225 -15.45 -4.51 -2.88
C ILE A 225 -16.02 -5.16 -1.63
N ALA A 226 -15.14 -5.54 -0.70
CA ALA A 226 -15.48 -5.94 0.66
C ALA A 226 -14.80 -4.99 1.65
N GLN A 227 -15.60 -4.31 2.47
CA GLN A 227 -15.10 -3.36 3.45
C GLN A 227 -15.67 -3.65 4.84
N GLU A 228 -14.78 -3.79 5.81
CA GLU A 228 -15.11 -3.85 7.23
C GLU A 228 -14.45 -2.66 7.94
N ALA A 229 -15.26 -1.76 8.49
CA ALA A 229 -14.78 -0.62 9.28
C ALA A 229 -15.39 -0.69 10.69
N GLY A 230 -14.58 -0.49 11.71
CA GLY A 230 -15.03 -0.54 13.10
C GLY A 230 -14.66 0.71 13.88
N GLY A 231 -15.61 1.62 14.06
CA GLY A 231 -15.32 2.89 14.73
C GLY A 231 -16.44 3.89 14.51
N ASP A 232 -16.22 5.16 14.85
CA ASP A 232 -17.10 6.25 14.43
C ASP A 232 -16.63 6.80 13.07
N ASP A 233 -16.90 6.04 11.99
CA ASP A 233 -16.26 6.27 10.68
C ASP A 233 -17.11 7.09 9.69
N CYS A 234 -16.43 7.87 8.85
CA CYS A 234 -17.00 8.46 7.65
C CYS A 234 -16.51 7.71 6.41
N ILE A 235 -17.42 7.04 5.71
CA ILE A 235 -17.11 6.24 4.53
C ILE A 235 -17.74 6.90 3.29
N ALA A 236 -16.91 7.16 2.28
CA ALA A 236 -17.32 7.57 0.94
C ALA A 236 -16.84 6.50 -0.06
N LEU A 237 -17.80 5.89 -0.76
CA LEU A 237 -17.55 4.89 -1.78
C LEU A 237 -18.15 5.36 -3.10
N GLU A 238 -17.31 5.44 -4.14
CA GLU A 238 -17.74 5.60 -5.52
C GLU A 238 -17.30 4.36 -6.30
N ALA A 239 -18.26 3.54 -6.72
CA ALA A 239 -18.02 2.37 -7.56
C ALA A 239 -18.65 2.58 -8.93
N GLY A 240 -17.86 2.31 -9.97
CA GLY A 240 -18.20 2.55 -11.36
C GLY A 240 -19.32 1.67 -11.91
N GLU A 241 -18.97 0.67 -12.72
CA GLU A 241 -19.89 -0.07 -13.57
C GLU A 241 -20.51 -1.27 -12.84
N ASP A 242 -20.37 -2.49 -13.37
CA ASP A 242 -21.05 -3.68 -12.85
C ASP A 242 -20.23 -4.32 -11.73
N GLY A 243 -20.74 -4.37 -10.50
CA GLY A 243 -19.94 -4.82 -9.36
C GLY A 243 -20.73 -5.37 -8.16
N CYS A 244 -20.01 -5.93 -7.20
CA CYS A 244 -20.57 -6.37 -5.92
C CYS A 244 -19.90 -5.61 -4.77
N ILE A 245 -20.72 -4.99 -3.92
CA ILE A 245 -20.24 -4.21 -2.77
C ILE A 245 -20.82 -4.84 -1.51
N ALA A 246 -19.94 -5.25 -0.60
CA ALA A 246 -20.28 -5.65 0.76
C ALA A 246 -19.60 -4.69 1.72
N LEU A 247 -20.38 -3.94 2.49
CA LEU A 247 -19.88 -3.01 3.48
C LEU A 247 -20.48 -3.30 4.84
N GLU A 248 -19.62 -3.48 5.84
CA GLU A 248 -19.95 -3.56 7.24
C GLU A 248 -19.26 -2.42 7.99
N ALA A 249 -20.05 -1.50 8.55
CA ALA A 249 -19.55 -0.40 9.37
C ALA A 249 -20.07 -0.51 10.80
N GLY A 250 -19.17 -0.49 11.77
CA GLY A 250 -19.44 -0.32 13.19
C GLY A 250 -19.75 1.13 13.58
N GLY A 251 -20.07 1.34 14.87
CA GLY A 251 -20.16 2.68 15.50
C GLY A 251 -21.07 3.74 14.87
N ASP A 252 -20.84 5.00 15.25
CA ASP A 252 -21.64 6.17 14.86
C ASP A 252 -20.97 6.90 13.66
N GLY A 253 -21.53 6.78 12.46
CA GLY A 253 -20.84 7.24 11.25
C GLY A 253 -21.72 7.79 10.13
N CYS A 254 -21.11 8.32 9.08
CA CYS A 254 -21.80 8.69 7.84
C CYS A 254 -21.28 7.85 6.68
N ILE A 255 -22.20 7.21 5.96
CA ILE A 255 -21.87 6.44 4.76
C ILE A 255 -22.52 7.12 3.55
N ALA A 256 -21.70 7.47 2.57
CA ALA A 256 -22.12 7.86 1.23
C ALA A 256 -21.64 6.81 0.25
N LEU A 257 -22.57 6.16 -0.44
CA LEU A 257 -22.27 5.17 -1.47
C LEU A 257 -22.95 5.58 -2.78
N GLU A 258 -22.13 5.76 -3.82
CA GLU A 258 -22.57 5.91 -5.21
C GLU A 258 -22.08 4.69 -5.99
N ALA A 259 -23.02 3.91 -6.53
CA ALA A 259 -22.72 2.77 -7.39
C ALA A 259 -23.42 2.97 -8.74
N GLY A 260 -22.65 2.96 -9.83
CA GLY A 260 -23.20 2.83 -11.18
C GLY A 260 -23.49 1.36 -11.53
N GLY A 261 -23.87 1.13 -12.79
CA GLY A 261 -24.02 -0.22 -13.36
C GLY A 261 -24.99 -1.21 -12.71
N ASP A 262 -24.91 -2.46 -13.14
CA ASP A 262 -25.70 -3.60 -12.67
C ASP A 262 -24.93 -4.36 -11.56
N GLY A 263 -25.51 -4.52 -10.38
CA GLY A 263 -24.73 -5.02 -9.23
C GLY A 263 -25.52 -5.43 -7.99
N CYS A 264 -24.81 -5.99 -7.01
CA CYS A 264 -25.38 -6.33 -5.71
C CYS A 264 -24.72 -5.52 -4.60
N ILE A 265 -25.53 -4.87 -3.78
CA ILE A 265 -25.06 -4.08 -2.64
C ILE A 265 -25.60 -4.71 -1.36
N ALA A 266 -24.72 -5.13 -0.47
CA ALA A 266 -25.02 -5.51 0.91
C ALA A 266 -24.39 -4.48 1.84
N LEU A 267 -25.21 -3.80 2.65
CA LEU A 267 -24.75 -2.77 3.56
C LEU A 267 -25.30 -2.98 4.96
N GLU A 268 -24.41 -3.16 5.92
CA GLU A 268 -24.72 -3.25 7.34
C GLU A 268 -24.04 -2.10 8.08
N ALA A 269 -24.85 -1.24 8.71
CA ALA A 269 -24.34 -0.11 9.49
C ALA A 269 -24.81 -0.18 10.95
N GLY A 270 -23.87 -0.17 11.88
CA GLY A 270 -24.06 -0.01 13.31
C GLY A 270 -24.47 1.41 13.72
N GLY A 271 -24.69 1.60 15.03
CA GLY A 271 -24.81 2.92 15.68
C GLY A 271 -25.83 3.95 15.16
N ASP A 272 -25.54 5.22 15.48
CA ASP A 272 -26.30 6.43 15.23
C ASP A 272 -25.65 7.21 14.05
N GLY A 273 -26.12 6.97 12.81
CA GLY A 273 -25.47 7.51 11.61
C GLY A 273 -26.38 8.03 10.49
N CYS A 274 -25.79 8.58 9.42
CA CYS A 274 -26.52 8.91 8.19
C CYS A 274 -26.04 8.03 7.04
N ILE A 275 -26.99 7.46 6.28
CA ILE A 275 -26.66 6.68 5.08
C ILE A 275 -27.30 7.35 3.87
N ALA A 276 -26.47 7.74 2.90
CA ALA A 276 -26.87 8.16 1.57
C ALA A 276 -26.45 7.07 0.56
N LEU A 277 -27.42 6.57 -0.20
CA LEU A 277 -27.18 5.55 -1.23
C LEU A 277 -27.77 6.02 -2.55
N GLU A 278 -26.92 6.15 -3.57
CA GLU A 278 -27.32 6.29 -4.97
C GLU A 278 -26.86 5.04 -5.72
N ALA A 279 -27.81 4.31 -6.32
CA ALA A 279 -27.51 3.12 -7.11
C ALA A 279 -28.18 3.19 -8.49
N GLY A 280 -27.36 3.03 -9.53
CA GLY A 280 -27.75 2.86 -10.93
C GLY A 280 -28.16 1.42 -11.26
N GLY A 281 -28.56 1.19 -12.52
CA GLY A 281 -28.74 -0.15 -13.12
C GLY A 281 -29.74 -1.14 -12.49
N GLU A 282 -29.59 -2.41 -12.88
CA GLU A 282 -30.34 -3.58 -12.44
C GLU A 282 -29.59 -4.31 -11.31
N GLY A 283 -30.22 -4.55 -10.17
CA GLY A 283 -29.47 -5.06 -9.02
C GLY A 283 -30.28 -5.39 -7.78
N CYS A 284 -29.64 -6.06 -6.82
CA CYS A 284 -30.20 -6.38 -5.51
C CYS A 284 -29.54 -5.52 -4.43
N ILE A 285 -30.34 -4.89 -3.57
CA ILE A 285 -29.85 -4.07 -2.46
C ILE A 285 -30.40 -4.64 -1.15
N ALA A 286 -29.51 -5.13 -0.30
CA ALA A 286 -29.77 -5.46 1.09
C ALA A 286 -29.20 -4.36 1.98
N GLN A 287 -30.02 -3.76 2.85
CA GLN A 287 -29.52 -2.76 3.80
C GLN A 287 -30.09 -2.97 5.19
N GLU A 288 -29.20 -3.15 6.16
CA GLU A 288 -29.48 -3.10 7.59
C GLU A 288 -28.86 -1.83 8.19
N ALA A 289 -29.55 -1.18 9.13
CA ALA A 289 -28.95 -0.06 9.87
C ALA A 289 -29.49 0.01 11.29
N GLY A 290 -28.66 0.54 12.19
CA GLY A 290 -28.91 0.76 13.61
C GLY A 290 -30.14 1.62 13.95
N ARG A 291 -30.47 1.64 15.24
CA ARG A 291 -31.79 2.07 15.77
C ARG A 291 -32.15 3.55 15.58
N ARG A 292 -31.23 4.45 15.18
CA ARG A 292 -31.51 5.90 15.04
C ARG A 292 -30.99 6.58 13.76
N GLY A 293 -30.48 5.83 12.80
CA GLY A 293 -29.90 6.44 11.60
C GLY A 293 -30.92 7.07 10.63
N ARG A 294 -30.54 8.16 9.95
CA ARG A 294 -31.32 8.74 8.84
C ARG A 294 -30.87 8.10 7.52
N ARG A 295 -31.82 7.74 6.67
CA ARG A 295 -31.55 7.08 5.39
C ARG A 295 -32.09 7.92 4.24
N GLN A 296 -31.26 8.19 3.25
CA GLN A 296 -31.65 8.76 1.96
C GLN A 296 -31.24 7.78 0.86
N ARG A 297 -32.16 7.48 -0.05
CA ARG A 297 -31.90 6.55 -1.16
C ARG A 297 -32.43 7.09 -2.47
N ARG A 298 -31.68 6.86 -3.54
CA ARG A 298 -32.07 7.13 -4.92
C ARG A 298 -31.69 5.91 -5.77
N LEU A 299 -32.68 5.31 -6.43
CA LEU A 299 -32.54 4.00 -7.10
C LEU A 299 -33.00 4.08 -8.55
N GLY A 300 -32.36 3.29 -9.41
CA GLY A 300 -32.77 3.03 -10.80
C GLY A 300 -34.08 2.25 -10.93
N ASP A 301 -34.66 2.24 -12.14
CA ASP A 301 -36.03 1.76 -12.42
C ASP A 301 -36.28 0.24 -12.17
N ARG A 302 -35.26 -0.55 -11.80
CA ARG A 302 -35.34 -2.03 -11.67
C ARG A 302 -34.68 -2.65 -10.42
N SER A 303 -34.25 -1.88 -9.44
CA SER A 303 -33.59 -2.41 -8.23
C SER A 303 -34.56 -3.18 -7.32
N VAL A 304 -34.16 -4.36 -6.83
CA VAL A 304 -34.89 -5.15 -5.82
C VAL A 304 -34.32 -4.86 -4.43
N VAL A 305 -35.14 -4.36 -3.51
CA VAL A 305 -34.68 -3.92 -2.19
C VAL A 305 -35.25 -4.80 -1.08
N THR A 306 -34.37 -5.32 -0.23
CA THR A 306 -34.72 -5.91 1.08
C THR A 306 -34.13 -5.06 2.19
N ALA A 307 -34.97 -4.57 3.10
CA ALA A 307 -34.54 -3.78 4.25
C ALA A 307 -35.06 -4.41 5.54
N SER A 308 -34.14 -4.75 6.45
CA SER A 308 -34.46 -5.14 7.83
C SER A 308 -34.30 -3.93 8.74
N ALA A 309 -35.15 -3.83 9.75
CA ALA A 309 -34.89 -2.99 10.92
C ALA A 309 -34.57 -3.92 12.08
N SER A 310 -33.38 -3.79 12.68
CA SER A 310 -33.04 -4.49 13.92
C SER A 310 -33.89 -3.91 15.05
N SER A 311 -34.81 -4.73 15.58
CA SER A 311 -35.76 -4.38 16.64
C SER A 311 -35.07 -4.13 17.97
#